data_AF-K2A287-F1
#
_entry.id   AF-K2A287-F1
#
_cell.length_a   1.000
_cell.length_b   1.000
_cell.length_c   1.000
_cell.angle_alpha   90.00
_cell.angle_beta   90.00
_cell.angle_gamma   90.00
#
_symmetry.space_group_name_H-M   'P 1'
#
loop_
_entity.id
_entity.type
_entity.pdbx_description
1 polymer ?
#
loop_
_entity_poly.entity_id
_entity_poly.type
_entity_poly.pdbx_seq_one_letter_code
_entity_poly.pdbx_strand_id
1 'polypeptide(L)' 'MHYVYVLSCSDGKPYTGCTDNLKNRIARHSRGQITATQARLPVKLVSYFAFSNKYTAFHFEKYLKSGSGRAFIKKHKLVE' A
#
# COMPACT_ATOMS: atom_id res chain seq x y z
N MET A 1 -14.25 8.73 -1.14
CA MET A 1 -13.25 8.35 -0.13
C MET A 1 -12.02 7.81 -0.84
N HIS A 2 -10.83 8.11 -0.35
CA HIS A 2 -9.55 7.67 -0.91
C HIS A 2 -8.79 6.88 0.13
N TYR A 3 -8.23 5.75 -0.28
CA TYR A 3 -7.53 4.81 0.59
C TYR A 3 -6.09 4.74 0.17
N VAL A 4 -5.19 5.02 1.10
CA VAL A 4 -3.76 4.72 0.95
C VAL A 4 -3.50 3.40 1.66
N TYR A 5 -2.89 2.45 0.98
CA TYR A 5 -2.71 1.10 1.51
C TYR A 5 -1.26 0.66 1.48
N VAL A 6 -0.91 -0.20 2.42
CA VAL A 6 0.41 -0.83 2.56
C VAL A 6 0.22 -2.34 2.48
N LEU A 7 0.87 -2.97 1.50
CA LEU A 7 0.92 -4.40 1.33
C LEU A 7 2.28 -4.94 1.74
N SER A 8 2.29 -6.07 2.42
CA SER A 8 3.47 -6.92 2.55
C SER A 8 3.51 -7.89 1.37
N CYS A 9 4.67 -7.95 0.71
CA CYS A 9 4.92 -8.83 -0.43
C CYS A 9 5.96 -9.88 -0.05
N SER A 10 6.00 -11.00 -0.78
CA SER A 10 6.93 -12.11 -0.48
C SER A 10 8.42 -11.74 -0.51
N ASP A 11 8.80 -10.64 -1.16
CA ASP A 11 10.18 -10.12 -1.22
C ASP A 11 10.60 -9.35 0.05
N GLY A 12 9.73 -9.27 1.07
CA GLY A 12 9.99 -8.56 2.33
C GLY A 12 9.98 -7.03 2.21
N LYS A 13 9.86 -6.48 0.99
CA LYS A 13 9.70 -5.04 0.78
C LYS A 13 8.20 -4.65 0.74
N PRO A 14 7.78 -3.61 1.47
CA PRO A 14 6.40 -3.14 1.41
C PRO A 14 6.06 -2.54 0.05
N TYR A 15 4.79 -2.63 -0.33
CA TYR A 15 4.23 -1.92 -1.47
C TYR A 15 3.19 -0.92 -1.00
N THR A 16 3.29 0.34 -1.45
CA THR A 16 2.34 1.39 -1.10
C THR A 16 1.65 1.95 -2.33
N GLY A 17 0.37 2.26 -2.20
CA GLY A 17 -0.41 2.89 -3.26
C GLY A 17 -1.69 3.52 -2.75
N CYS A 18 -2.34 4.32 -3.59
CA CYS A 18 -3.67 4.86 -3.34
C CYS A 18 -4.73 4.29 -4.28
N THR A 19 -5.98 4.26 -3.82
CA THR A 19 -7.16 3.85 -4.60
C THR A 19 -8.42 4.43 -3.98
N ASP A 20 -9.50 4.61 -4.75
CA ASP A 20 -10.82 4.89 -4.18
C ASP A 20 -11.54 3.62 -3.69
N ASN A 21 -11.12 2.43 -4.19
CA ASN A 21 -11.80 1.16 -3.91
C ASN A 21 -10.83 0.08 -3.44
N LEU A 22 -10.57 0.09 -2.12
CA LEU A 22 -9.58 -0.77 -1.47
C LEU A 22 -9.85 -2.27 -1.68
N LYS A 23 -11.10 -2.73 -1.49
CA LYS A 23 -11.46 -4.15 -1.63
C LYS A 23 -11.17 -4.68 -3.03
N ASN A 24 -11.63 -3.97 -4.06
CA ASN A 24 -11.38 -4.36 -5.44
C ASN A 24 -9.87 -4.36 -5.75
N ARG A 25 -9.15 -3.34 -5.28
CA ARG A 25 -7.71 -3.22 -5.50
C ARG A 25 -6.94 -4.39 -4.88
N ILE A 26 -7.22 -4.76 -3.64
CA ILE A 26 -6.59 -5.91 -2.97
C ILE A 26 -6.91 -7.20 -3.71
N ALA A 27 -8.18 -7.42 -4.09
CA ALA A 27 -8.57 -8.61 -4.85
C ALA A 27 -7.83 -8.72 -6.19
N ARG A 28 -7.55 -7.60 -6.87
CA ARG A 28 -6.72 -7.57 -8.09
C ARG A 28 -5.26 -7.91 -7.81
N HIS A 29 -4.72 -7.39 -6.71
CA HIS A 29 -3.37 -7.72 -6.25
C HIS A 29 -3.24 -9.21 -5.92
N SER A 30 -4.16 -9.79 -5.16
CA SER A 30 -4.18 -11.22 -4.82
C SER A 30 -4.34 -12.13 -6.04
N ARG A 31 -5.05 -11.67 -7.09
CA ARG A 31 -5.20 -12.39 -8.37
C ARG A 31 -4.01 -12.19 -9.33
N GLY A 32 -2.97 -11.47 -8.94
CA GLY A 32 -1.81 -11.23 -9.80
C GLY A 32 -2.09 -10.32 -11.01
N GLN A 33 -3.20 -9.57 -11.00
CA GLN A 33 -3.59 -8.69 -12.12
C GLN A 33 -2.87 -7.33 -12.13
N ILE A 34 -1.90 -7.16 -11.24
CA ILE A 34 -1.08 -5.94 -11.12
C ILE A 34 0.36 -6.34 -11.38
N THR A 35 0.91 -5.93 -12.52
CA THR A 35 2.28 -6.27 -12.96
C THR A 35 3.32 -6.00 -11.87
N ALA A 36 3.16 -4.90 -11.11
CA ALA A 36 4.09 -4.51 -10.05
C ALA A 36 4.12 -5.45 -8.83
N THR A 37 3.05 -6.21 -8.58
CA THR A 37 2.97 -7.15 -7.45
C THR A 37 2.77 -8.60 -7.88
N GLN A 38 2.51 -8.86 -9.16
CA GLN A 38 2.29 -10.20 -9.70
C GLN A 38 3.48 -11.12 -9.44
N ALA A 39 4.71 -10.64 -9.66
CA ALA A 39 5.94 -11.38 -9.37
C ALA A 39 6.28 -11.44 -7.87
N ARG A 40 5.48 -10.81 -7.01
CA ARG A 40 5.77 -10.62 -5.57
C ARG A 40 4.68 -11.23 -4.68
N LEU A 41 3.86 -12.10 -5.26
CA LEU A 41 2.85 -12.89 -4.57
C LEU A 41 3.51 -13.93 -3.64
N PRO A 42 2.85 -14.31 -2.52
CA PRO A 42 1.59 -13.78 -2.02
C PRO A 42 1.73 -12.35 -1.47
N VAL A 43 0.68 -11.55 -1.65
CA VAL A 43 0.58 -10.19 -1.09
C VAL A 43 -0.48 -10.15 0.00
N LYS A 44 -0.15 -9.55 1.13
CA LYS A 44 -1.06 -9.38 2.28
C LYS A 44 -1.28 -7.90 2.54
N LEU A 45 -2.52 -7.50 2.79
CA LEU A 45 -2.80 -6.15 3.28
C LEU A 45 -2.35 -6.06 4.74
N VAL A 46 -1.42 -5.15 5.04
CA VAL A 46 -0.99 -4.90 6.42
C VAL A 46 -1.76 -3.75 7.03
N SER A 47 -1.94 -2.67 6.29
CA SER A 47 -2.63 -1.47 6.78
C SER A 47 -3.20 -0.63 5.66
N TYR A 48 -4.20 0.18 6.01
CA TYR A 48 -4.76 1.19 5.13
C TYR A 48 -5.17 2.42 5.91
N PHE A 49 -5.22 3.56 5.21
CA PHE A 49 -5.59 4.86 5.74
C PHE A 49 -6.67 5.44 4.84
N ALA A 50 -7.80 5.83 5.44
CA ALA A 50 -8.92 6.41 4.73
C ALA A 50 -8.88 7.94 4.83
N PHE A 51 -9.04 8.60 3.69
CA PHE A 51 -9.05 10.05 3.56
C PHE A 51 -10.30 10.49 2.81
N SER A 52 -10.93 11.56 3.25
CA SER A 52 -12.05 12.18 2.53
C SER A 52 -11.56 12.93 1.28
N ASN A 53 -10.37 13.53 1.35
CA ASN A 53 -9.80 14.35 0.28
C ASN A 53 -8.73 13.57 -0.52
N LYS A 54 -8.86 13.58 -1.85
CA LYS A 54 -7.92 12.96 -2.81
C LYS A 54 -6.50 13.49 -2.67
N TYR A 55 -6.35 14.81 -2.53
CA TYR A 55 -5.04 15.45 -2.47
C TYR A 55 -4.30 15.03 -1.21
N THR A 56 -4.97 15.03 -0.06
CA THR A 56 -4.40 14.57 1.21
C THR A 56 -3.93 13.11 1.11
N ALA A 57 -4.74 12.23 0.51
CA ALA A 57 -4.36 10.83 0.26
C ALA A 57 -3.12 10.73 -0.62
N PHE A 58 -3.05 11.51 -1.70
CA PHE A 58 -1.92 11.52 -2.62
C PHE A 58 -0.64 12.04 -1.96
N HIS A 59 -0.71 13.13 -1.20
CA HIS A 59 0.42 13.65 -0.43
C HIS A 59 0.91 12.65 0.60
N PHE A 60 0.00 11.95 1.28
CA PHE A 60 0.34 10.92 2.24
C PHE A 60 1.00 9.70 1.57
N GLU A 61 0.49 9.24 0.42
CA GLU A 61 1.12 8.19 -0.37
C GLU A 61 2.55 8.59 -0.79
N LYS A 62 2.72 9.81 -1.30
CA LYS A 62 4.03 10.35 -1.69
C LYS A 62 4.98 10.41 -0.49
N TYR A 63 4.47 10.82 0.68
CA TYR A 63 5.23 10.78 1.93
C TYR A 63 5.65 9.35 2.27
N LEU A 64 4.75 8.36 2.22
CA LEU A 64 5.08 6.96 2.50
C LEU A 64 6.14 6.38 1.55
N LYS A 65 6.21 6.87 0.31
CA LYS A 65 7.24 6.51 -0.68
C LYS A 65 8.60 7.18 -0.44
N SER A 66 8.65 8.25 0.35
CA SER A 66 9.88 8.95 0.72
C SER A 66 10.71 8.13 1.72
N GLY A 67 12.00 8.47 1.89
CA GLY A 67 12.87 7.81 2.87
C GLY A 67 12.32 7.86 4.30
N SER A 68 11.84 9.03 4.73
CA SER A 68 11.22 9.22 6.05
C SER A 68 9.92 8.42 6.20
N GLY A 69 9.12 8.31 5.14
CA GLY A 69 7.91 7.48 5.13
C GLY A 69 8.22 5.98 5.24
N ARG A 70 9.30 5.50 4.61
CA ARG A 70 9.76 4.11 4.76
C ARG A 70 10.22 3.83 6.19
N ALA A 71 10.88 4.80 6.83
CA ALA A 71 11.22 4.71 8.25
C ALA A 71 9.97 4.68 9.14
N PHE A 72 8.93 5.44 8.80
CA PHE A 72 7.63 5.40 9.49
C PHE A 72 6.98 4.01 9.41
N ILE A 73 6.90 3.43 8.21
CA ILE A 73 6.37 2.08 7.98
C ILE A 73 7.12 1.04 8.83
N LYS A 74 8.46 1.12 8.84
CA LYS A 74 9.32 0.21 9.61
C LYS A 74 9.13 0.39 11.13
N LYS A 75 9.05 1.65 11.59
CA LYS A 75 8.87 1.98 13.01
C LYS A 75 7.54 1.49 13.56
N HIS A 76 6.48 1.56 12.77
CA HIS A 76 5.15 1.12 13.16
C HIS A 76 4.88 -0.37 12.86
N LYS A 77 5.91 -1.16 12.50
CA LYS A 77 5.79 -2.59 12.17
C LYS A 77 4.71 -2.87 11.11
N LEU A 78 4.58 -1.98 10.13
CA LEU A 78 3.60 -2.11 9.05
C LEU A 78 4.10 -3.03 7.91
N VAL A 79 5.15 -3.81 8.19
CA VAL A 79 5.69 -4.90 7.38
C VAL A 79 6.26 -5.92 8.36
N GLU A 80 5.95 -7.19 8.13
CA GLU A 80 6.59 -8.33 8.80
C GLU A 80 7.94 -8.66 8.15
#